data_AF-A0A7C1ZGK2-F1
#
_entry.id   AF-A0A7C1ZGK2-F1
#
_cell.length_a   1.000
_cell.length_b   1.000
_cell.length_c   1.000
_cell.angle_alpha   90.00
_cell.angle_beta   90.00
_cell.angle_gamma   90.00
#
_symmetry.space_group_name_H-M   'P 1'
#
loop_
_entity.id
_entity.type
_entity.pdbx_description
1 polymer ?
#
loop_
_entity_poly.entity_id
_entity_poly.type
_entity_poly.pdbx_seq_one_letter_code
_entity_poly.pdbx_strand_id
1 'polypeptide(L)'
;MYLHQNKDWPNFYWDNDILVPYVSKVRDLQGRLIGRMEGLGFELREEALLETLTEDIVKSSAIEGEFLNPEEVRSSVARRLGIDIYGLPNATRDVEGVVEMMLDATQKYKDPLTKDRVCGWHAALFPTGRSGMYKITVGEWRNDEHGPMQVVSGPMGREKVHYIAPEATRLEVEMNRFIQWFNTDNSMELVIKSGIAHLWFVTIHPFDDGNGRIARAIADSQLARADRTNQRFYSMSAQIMKSKKGYYAILESAQKGNLDVSHWLVWYFERLTEALEATDETLSKVFVKAKFWEIHKTTQINDRQVKMINILLGDFIGKLHSSKWAKMTKVHRDTARRDIQDLIEKGILSDSGEGGRSTNYILNLPTL
;
A
#
# COMPACT_ATOMS: atom_id res chain seq x y z
N MET A 1 -22.68 -19.03 -14.17
CA MET A 1 -21.60 -19.08 -15.17
C MET A 1 -20.50 -18.15 -14.69
N TYR A 2 -19.26 -18.62 -14.70
CA TYR A 2 -18.10 -17.84 -14.27
C TYR A 2 -17.42 -17.17 -15.47
N LEU A 3 -16.70 -16.08 -15.21
CA LEU A 3 -16.05 -15.25 -16.21
C LEU A 3 -15.14 -16.04 -17.16
N HIS A 4 -14.36 -16.97 -16.62
CA HIS A 4 -13.44 -17.83 -17.37
C HIS A 4 -14.13 -18.91 -18.23
N GLN A 5 -15.46 -19.02 -18.14
CA GLN A 5 -16.29 -19.92 -18.95
C GLN A 5 -16.92 -19.18 -20.14
N ASN A 6 -16.77 -17.85 -20.22
CA ASN A 6 -17.23 -17.08 -21.36
C ASN A 6 -16.45 -17.48 -22.63
N LYS A 7 -17.14 -17.63 -23.76
CA LYS A 7 -16.53 -18.00 -25.05
C LYS A 7 -15.45 -17.02 -25.52
N ASP A 8 -15.56 -15.75 -25.13
CA ASP A 8 -14.65 -14.67 -25.54
C ASP A 8 -13.54 -14.47 -24.50
N TRP A 9 -13.43 -15.32 -23.47
CA TRP A 9 -12.39 -15.23 -22.45
C TRP A 9 -10.97 -15.32 -23.04
N PRO A 10 -10.02 -14.45 -22.62
CA PRO A 10 -10.08 -13.39 -21.61
C PRO A 10 -10.12 -11.98 -22.24
N ASN A 11 -10.93 -11.78 -23.29
CA ASN A 11 -11.01 -10.48 -23.98
C ASN A 11 -11.85 -9.48 -23.16
N PHE A 12 -11.27 -8.94 -22.10
CA PHE A 12 -11.88 -7.90 -21.27
C PHE A 12 -12.14 -6.64 -22.10
N TYR A 13 -13.27 -5.99 -21.82
CA TYR A 13 -13.60 -4.67 -22.34
C TYR A 13 -14.10 -3.78 -21.19
N TRP A 14 -14.13 -2.48 -21.44
CA TRP A 14 -14.61 -1.48 -20.48
C TRP A 14 -15.13 -0.26 -21.23
N ASP A 15 -15.92 0.55 -20.54
CA ASP A 15 -16.39 1.84 -21.02
C ASP A 15 -15.35 2.93 -20.70
N ASN A 16 -14.80 3.56 -21.75
CA ASN A 16 -13.82 4.62 -21.59
C ASN A 16 -14.44 5.90 -21.00
N ASP A 17 -15.69 6.22 -21.31
CA ASP A 17 -16.34 7.45 -20.81
C ASP A 17 -16.51 7.37 -19.28
N ILE A 18 -16.72 6.15 -18.77
CA ILE A 18 -16.75 5.89 -17.33
C ILE A 18 -15.34 5.98 -16.71
N LEU A 19 -14.31 5.42 -17.36
CA LEU A 19 -12.97 5.30 -16.75
C LEU A 19 -12.08 6.54 -16.87
N VAL A 20 -12.24 7.35 -17.91
CA VAL A 20 -11.37 8.52 -18.18
C VAL A 20 -11.22 9.44 -16.96
N PRO A 21 -12.28 9.81 -16.21
CA PRO A 21 -12.14 10.65 -15.02
C PRO A 21 -11.25 10.02 -13.94
N TYR A 22 -11.39 8.71 -13.70
CA TYR A 22 -10.64 7.98 -12.69
C TYR A 22 -9.16 7.82 -13.07
N VAL A 23 -8.89 7.43 -14.32
CA VAL A 23 -7.52 7.32 -14.84
C VAL A 23 -6.83 8.68 -14.81
N SER A 24 -7.51 9.74 -15.25
CA SER A 24 -6.94 11.10 -15.25
C SER A 24 -6.60 11.58 -13.84
N LYS A 25 -7.47 11.33 -12.87
CA LYS A 25 -7.23 11.67 -11.46
C LYS A 25 -6.04 10.90 -10.88
N VAL A 26 -5.93 9.61 -11.16
CA VAL A 26 -4.78 8.78 -10.74
C VAL A 26 -3.48 9.32 -11.34
N ARG A 27 -3.46 9.63 -12.64
CA ARG A 27 -2.23 10.13 -13.31
C ARG A 27 -1.82 11.52 -12.80
N ASP A 28 -2.76 12.43 -12.53
CA ASP A 28 -2.47 13.71 -11.87
C ASP A 28 -1.81 13.52 -10.50
N LEU A 29 -2.41 12.66 -9.66
CA LEU A 29 -1.90 12.37 -8.32
C LEU A 29 -0.54 11.67 -8.35
N GLN A 30 -0.32 10.71 -9.24
CA GLN A 30 0.97 10.05 -9.42
C GLN A 30 2.06 11.05 -9.83
N GLY A 31 1.77 11.92 -10.81
CA GLY A 31 2.72 12.95 -11.25
C GLY A 31 3.07 13.93 -10.13
N ARG A 32 2.05 14.39 -9.39
CA ARG A 32 2.25 15.27 -8.22
C ARG A 32 3.08 14.59 -7.14
N LEU A 33 2.76 13.34 -6.81
CA LEU A 33 3.46 12.59 -5.78
C LEU A 33 4.95 12.41 -6.12
N ILE A 34 5.26 11.97 -7.35
CA ILE A 34 6.63 11.79 -7.82
C ILE A 34 7.39 13.13 -7.76
N GLY A 35 6.81 14.20 -8.30
CA GLY A 35 7.44 15.53 -8.30
C GLY A 35 7.69 16.07 -6.89
N ARG A 36 6.78 15.81 -5.94
CA ARG A 36 7.00 16.15 -4.53
C ARG A 36 8.13 15.31 -3.93
N MET A 37 8.11 14.00 -4.15
CA MET A 37 9.14 13.09 -3.64
C MET A 37 10.54 13.45 -4.13
N GLU A 38 10.70 13.89 -5.38
CA GLU A 38 11.99 14.38 -5.90
C GLU A 38 12.56 15.58 -5.12
N GLY A 39 11.70 16.39 -4.50
CA GLY A 39 12.11 17.50 -3.63
C GLY A 39 12.57 17.08 -2.23
N LEU A 40 12.39 15.81 -1.84
CA LEU A 40 12.86 15.30 -0.54
C LEU A 40 14.33 14.88 -0.60
N GLY A 41 15.03 15.13 0.50
CA GLY A 41 16.36 14.58 0.74
C GLY A 41 16.37 13.06 0.62
N PHE A 42 17.54 12.50 0.27
CA PHE A 42 17.72 11.07 0.06
C PHE A 42 17.23 10.22 1.26
N GLU A 43 17.64 10.58 2.47
CA GLU A 43 17.25 9.88 3.70
C GLU A 43 15.73 9.85 3.92
N LEU A 44 15.03 10.97 3.68
CA LEU A 44 13.57 11.03 3.84
C LEU A 44 12.85 10.19 2.79
N ARG A 45 13.39 10.11 1.56
CA ARG A 45 12.84 9.24 0.52
C ARG A 45 13.03 7.76 0.86
N GLU A 46 14.21 7.37 1.35
CA GLU A 46 14.46 6.00 1.77
C GLU A 46 13.54 5.58 2.92
N GLU A 47 13.36 6.45 3.92
CA GLU A 47 12.44 6.21 5.03
C GLU A 47 10.98 6.09 4.56
N ALA A 48 10.54 6.98 3.66
CA ALA A 48 9.19 6.90 3.10
C ALA A 48 8.96 5.63 2.26
N LEU A 49 9.97 5.20 1.49
CA LEU A 49 9.92 3.95 0.74
C LEU A 49 9.86 2.74 1.69
N LEU A 50 10.70 2.72 2.71
CA LEU A 50 10.74 1.66 3.72
C LEU A 50 9.39 1.52 4.42
N GLU A 51 8.80 2.63 4.87
CA GLU A 51 7.49 2.64 5.52
C GLU A 51 6.39 2.16 4.57
N THR A 52 6.37 2.65 3.33
CA THR A 52 5.38 2.25 2.32
C THR A 52 5.44 0.76 2.01
N LEU A 53 6.64 0.23 1.74
CA LEU A 53 6.81 -1.19 1.43
C LEU A 53 6.45 -2.07 2.62
N THR A 54 6.82 -1.65 3.83
CA THR A 54 6.46 -2.34 5.06
C THR A 54 4.94 -2.40 5.21
N GLU A 55 4.25 -1.27 5.08
CA GLU A 55 2.80 -1.21 5.15
C GLU A 55 2.18 -2.11 4.08
N ASP A 56 2.62 -2.01 2.83
CA ASP A 56 2.01 -2.78 1.75
C ASP A 56 2.14 -4.29 1.96
N ILE A 57 3.32 -4.77 2.37
CA ILE A 57 3.56 -6.18 2.69
C ILE A 57 2.68 -6.66 3.86
N VAL A 58 2.63 -5.89 4.94
CA VAL A 58 1.83 -6.23 6.13
C VAL A 58 0.35 -6.27 5.79
N LYS A 59 -0.16 -5.26 5.07
CA LYS A 59 -1.58 -5.17 4.69
C LYS A 59 -1.96 -6.21 3.64
N SER A 60 -1.09 -6.48 2.68
CA SER A 60 -1.26 -7.53 1.67
C SER A 60 -1.44 -8.90 2.33
N SER A 61 -0.61 -9.23 3.32
CA SER A 61 -0.76 -10.49 4.08
C SER A 61 -2.03 -10.50 4.94
N ALA A 62 -2.36 -9.39 5.61
CA ALA A 62 -3.54 -9.30 6.48
C ALA A 62 -4.88 -9.43 5.71
N ILE A 63 -4.89 -9.09 4.41
CA ILE A 63 -6.05 -9.36 3.54
C ILE A 63 -6.33 -10.87 3.49
N GLU A 64 -5.30 -11.72 3.42
CA GLU A 64 -5.46 -13.18 3.44
C GLU A 64 -5.60 -13.77 4.85
N GLY A 65 -5.59 -12.94 5.90
CA GLY A 65 -5.66 -13.38 7.29
C GLY A 65 -4.31 -13.69 7.93
N GLU A 66 -3.21 -13.40 7.23
CA GLU A 66 -1.84 -13.56 7.74
C GLU A 66 -1.35 -12.26 8.41
N PHE A 67 -1.12 -12.31 9.72
CA PHE A 67 -0.74 -11.15 10.52
C PHE A 67 0.77 -11.15 10.80
N LEU A 68 1.55 -10.57 9.88
CA LEU A 68 2.99 -10.45 10.02
C LEU A 68 3.37 -9.40 11.09
N ASN A 69 4.49 -9.62 11.78
CA ASN A 69 5.08 -8.64 12.68
C ASN A 69 5.66 -7.46 11.86
N PRO A 70 5.13 -6.23 11.99
CA PRO A 70 5.60 -5.10 11.20
C PRO A 70 7.09 -4.77 11.40
N GLU A 71 7.63 -4.99 12.60
CA GLU A 71 9.05 -4.72 12.87
C GLU A 71 9.97 -5.73 12.15
N GLU A 72 9.56 -6.99 12.04
CA GLU A 72 10.29 -7.99 11.26
C GLU A 72 10.25 -7.68 9.76
N VAL A 73 9.06 -7.31 9.24
CA VAL A 73 8.91 -6.91 7.84
C VAL A 73 9.80 -5.70 7.55
N ARG A 74 9.72 -4.66 8.38
CA ARG A 74 10.53 -3.45 8.24
C ARG A 74 12.03 -3.77 8.28
N SER A 75 12.45 -4.63 9.20
CA SER A 75 13.84 -5.10 9.30
C SER A 75 14.33 -5.77 8.03
N SER A 76 13.53 -6.70 7.49
CA SER A 76 13.85 -7.46 6.28
C SER A 76 13.90 -6.57 5.02
N VAL A 77 12.97 -5.61 4.90
CA VAL A 77 12.95 -4.63 3.81
C VAL A 77 14.19 -3.73 3.89
N ALA A 78 14.48 -3.13 5.04
CA ALA A 78 15.62 -2.24 5.23
C ALA A 78 16.96 -2.90 4.87
N ARG A 79 17.20 -4.14 5.33
CA ARG A 79 18.41 -4.90 4.97
C ARG A 79 18.58 -5.08 3.47
N ARG A 80 17.49 -5.35 2.74
CA ARG A 80 17.53 -5.56 1.28
C ARG A 80 17.66 -4.26 0.49
N LEU A 81 17.21 -3.14 1.07
CA LEU A 81 17.43 -1.81 0.50
C LEU A 81 18.80 -1.23 0.85
N GLY A 82 19.58 -1.90 1.73
CA GLY A 82 20.89 -1.40 2.17
C GLY A 82 20.80 -0.26 3.19
N ILE A 83 19.67 -0.13 3.89
CA ILE A 83 19.43 0.89 4.90
C ILE A 83 19.94 0.36 6.25
N ASP A 84 20.83 1.13 6.90
CA ASP A 84 21.36 0.79 8.21
C ASP A 84 20.26 0.86 9.29
N ILE A 85 20.03 -0.27 9.96
CA ILE A 85 19.03 -0.37 11.03
C ILE A 85 19.64 -1.01 12.28
N TYR A 86 19.73 -0.21 13.33
CA TYR A 86 20.17 -0.67 14.66
C TYR A 86 18.97 -1.13 15.49
N GLY A 87 19.04 -2.33 16.06
CA GLY A 87 18.10 -2.81 17.08
C GLY A 87 16.80 -3.42 16.57
N LEU A 88 16.61 -3.61 15.25
CA LEU A 88 15.45 -4.32 14.72
C LEU A 88 15.62 -5.86 14.78
N PRO A 89 14.53 -6.62 14.98
CA PRO A 89 14.58 -8.07 15.08
C PRO A 89 15.00 -8.74 13.76
N ASN A 90 15.45 -10.00 13.84
CA ASN A 90 15.59 -10.84 12.65
C ASN A 90 14.21 -11.30 12.18
N ALA A 91 13.97 -11.24 10.88
CA ALA A 91 12.74 -11.74 10.29
C ALA A 91 12.74 -13.28 10.22
N THR A 92 11.57 -13.87 10.46
CA THR A 92 11.32 -15.29 10.20
C THR A 92 11.36 -15.62 8.71
N ARG A 93 11.60 -16.89 8.33
CA ARG A 93 11.68 -17.28 6.91
C ARG A 93 10.39 -16.97 6.14
N ASP A 94 9.24 -17.05 6.79
CA ASP A 94 7.95 -16.74 6.17
C ASP A 94 7.83 -15.24 5.85
N VAL A 95 8.30 -14.37 6.76
CA VAL A 95 8.40 -12.92 6.49
C VAL A 95 9.39 -12.67 5.34
N GLU A 96 10.56 -13.32 5.38
CA GLU A 96 11.59 -13.16 4.33
C GLU A 96 11.03 -13.51 2.94
N GLY A 97 10.22 -14.57 2.83
CA GLY A 97 9.63 -14.99 1.56
C GLY A 97 8.65 -13.97 0.97
N VAL A 98 7.79 -13.37 1.80
CA VAL A 98 6.86 -12.33 1.35
C VAL A 98 7.61 -11.07 0.92
N VAL A 99 8.63 -10.67 1.69
CA VAL A 99 9.46 -9.50 1.38
C VAL A 99 10.23 -9.71 0.08
N GLU A 100 10.82 -10.89 -0.13
CA GLU A 100 11.53 -11.26 -1.36
C GLU A 100 10.64 -11.15 -2.59
N MET A 101 9.44 -11.72 -2.54
CA MET A 101 8.46 -11.62 -3.63
C MET A 101 8.11 -10.17 -3.95
N MET A 102 7.73 -9.37 -2.94
CA MET A 102 7.28 -8.00 -3.16
C MET A 102 8.41 -7.09 -3.67
N LEU A 103 9.63 -7.25 -3.15
CA LEU A 103 10.79 -6.53 -3.66
C LEU A 103 11.17 -6.98 -5.06
N ASP A 104 11.11 -8.28 -5.37
CA ASP A 104 11.37 -8.73 -6.74
C ASP A 104 10.34 -8.15 -7.72
N ALA A 105 9.05 -8.16 -7.38
CA ALA A 105 7.98 -7.62 -8.22
C ALA A 105 8.13 -6.11 -8.48
N THR A 106 8.50 -5.33 -7.45
CA THR A 106 8.54 -3.86 -7.51
C THR A 106 9.91 -3.29 -7.88
N GLN A 107 11.01 -3.90 -7.44
CA GLN A 107 12.37 -3.43 -7.74
C GLN A 107 12.86 -3.91 -9.11
N LYS A 108 12.46 -5.12 -9.52
CA LYS A 108 12.74 -5.67 -10.85
C LYS A 108 11.53 -5.57 -11.77
N TYR A 109 10.79 -4.47 -11.69
CA TYR A 109 9.57 -4.26 -12.48
C TYR A 109 9.84 -4.24 -13.99
N LYS A 110 11.07 -3.92 -14.42
CA LYS A 110 11.48 -3.93 -15.84
C LYS A 110 11.67 -5.35 -16.40
N ASP A 111 11.96 -6.31 -15.53
CA ASP A 111 12.15 -7.70 -15.94
C ASP A 111 10.80 -8.30 -16.37
N PRO A 112 10.80 -9.20 -17.38
CA PRO A 112 9.59 -9.86 -17.81
C PRO A 112 9.00 -10.74 -16.69
N LEU A 113 7.69 -10.91 -16.72
CA LEU A 113 7.03 -11.95 -15.94
C LEU A 113 7.26 -13.29 -16.64
N THR A 114 7.70 -14.31 -15.91
CA THR A 114 7.90 -15.66 -16.46
C THR A 114 7.22 -16.68 -15.53
N LYS A 115 6.97 -17.89 -16.04
CA LYS A 115 6.46 -18.99 -15.20
C LYS A 115 7.40 -19.21 -14.01
N ASP A 116 8.70 -19.36 -14.28
CA ASP A 116 9.74 -19.54 -13.25
C ASP A 116 9.71 -18.44 -12.18
N ARG A 117 9.58 -17.17 -12.59
CA ARG A 117 9.52 -16.04 -11.65
C ARG A 117 8.27 -16.10 -10.76
N VAL A 118 7.09 -16.35 -11.34
CA VAL A 118 5.82 -16.45 -10.59
C VAL A 118 5.80 -17.67 -9.68
N CYS A 119 6.34 -18.80 -10.14
CA CYS A 119 6.52 -20.01 -9.34
C CYS A 119 7.55 -19.81 -8.22
N GLY A 120 8.64 -19.08 -8.48
CA GLY A 120 9.65 -18.71 -7.48
C GLY A 120 9.07 -17.83 -6.38
N TRP A 121 8.21 -16.87 -6.73
CA TRP A 121 7.44 -16.10 -5.76
C TRP A 121 6.57 -17.00 -4.89
N HIS A 122 5.82 -17.93 -5.49
CA HIS A 122 5.03 -18.89 -4.73
C HIS A 122 5.89 -19.78 -3.82
N ALA A 123 7.04 -20.25 -4.30
CA ALA A 123 7.96 -21.05 -3.51
C ALA A 123 8.53 -20.29 -2.31
N ALA A 124 8.78 -18.99 -2.45
CA ALA A 124 9.19 -18.12 -1.36
C ALA A 124 8.09 -17.98 -0.29
N LEU A 125 6.81 -17.91 -0.69
CA LEU A 125 5.69 -17.83 0.25
C LEU A 125 5.47 -19.10 1.10
N PHE A 126 5.87 -20.27 0.59
CA PHE A 126 5.57 -21.57 1.22
C PHE A 126 6.82 -22.47 1.33
N PRO A 127 7.85 -22.04 2.07
CA PRO A 127 9.15 -22.73 2.14
C PRO A 127 9.06 -24.15 2.73
N THR A 128 8.00 -24.46 3.47
CA THR A 128 7.78 -25.76 4.12
C THR A 128 7.00 -26.75 3.26
N GLY A 129 6.47 -26.34 2.10
CA GLY A 129 5.57 -27.18 1.32
C GLY A 129 4.13 -27.22 1.84
N ARG A 130 3.74 -26.30 2.74
CA ARG A 130 2.45 -26.33 3.45
C ARG A 130 1.80 -24.96 3.53
N SER A 131 0.47 -24.94 3.48
CA SER A 131 -0.38 -23.82 3.94
C SER A 131 -1.01 -24.23 5.27
N GLY A 132 -0.52 -23.66 6.37
CA GLY A 132 -0.83 -24.12 7.71
C GLY A 132 -0.57 -25.62 7.89
N MET A 133 -1.62 -26.37 8.25
CA MET A 133 -1.55 -27.82 8.45
C MET A 133 -1.80 -28.63 7.18
N TYR A 134 -1.99 -28.01 6.02
CA TYR A 134 -2.28 -28.70 4.75
C TYR A 134 -1.05 -28.71 3.85
N LYS A 135 -0.77 -29.87 3.24
CA LYS A 135 0.27 -29.96 2.20
C LYS A 135 -0.28 -29.35 0.90
N ILE A 136 0.54 -28.57 0.22
CA ILE A 136 0.17 -27.93 -1.05
C ILE A 136 1.24 -28.16 -2.11
N THR A 137 0.88 -27.97 -3.37
CA THR A 137 1.83 -27.90 -4.49
C THR A 137 2.57 -26.58 -4.41
N VAL A 138 3.89 -26.62 -4.25
CA VAL A 138 4.72 -25.40 -4.11
C VAL A 138 5.61 -25.18 -5.32
N GLY A 139 5.54 -23.97 -5.88
CA GLY A 139 6.39 -23.56 -7.00
C GLY A 139 5.94 -24.14 -8.33
N GLU A 140 4.72 -24.66 -8.40
CA GLU A 140 4.12 -25.21 -9.61
C GLU A 140 2.62 -24.94 -9.59
N TRP A 141 1.98 -25.03 -10.76
CA TRP A 141 0.52 -24.93 -10.84
C TRP A 141 -0.15 -26.06 -10.05
N ARG A 142 -1.29 -25.77 -9.42
CA ARG A 142 -2.10 -26.80 -8.78
C ARG A 142 -2.51 -27.88 -9.76
N ASN A 143 -2.71 -29.09 -9.26
CA ASN A 143 -3.10 -30.27 -10.04
C ASN A 143 -4.54 -30.72 -9.77
N ASP A 144 -5.29 -30.01 -8.93
CA ASP A 144 -6.65 -30.36 -8.47
C ASP A 144 -6.79 -31.77 -7.85
N GLU A 145 -5.70 -32.33 -7.31
CA GLU A 145 -5.70 -33.66 -6.67
C GLU A 145 -6.72 -33.76 -5.51
N HIS A 146 -6.96 -32.64 -4.82
CA HIS A 146 -7.90 -32.54 -3.70
C HIS A 146 -9.26 -31.93 -4.10
N GLY A 147 -9.55 -31.84 -5.40
CA GLY A 147 -10.75 -31.23 -5.95
C GLY A 147 -10.50 -29.86 -6.59
N PRO A 148 -11.55 -29.24 -7.16
CA PRO A 148 -11.41 -27.97 -7.85
C PRO A 148 -11.06 -26.85 -6.88
N MET A 149 -10.28 -25.87 -7.34
CA MET A 149 -10.01 -24.66 -6.57
C MET A 149 -11.27 -23.80 -6.42
N GLN A 150 -11.66 -23.55 -5.17
CA GLN A 150 -12.86 -22.82 -4.81
C GLN A 150 -12.54 -21.66 -3.87
N VAL A 151 -13.09 -20.49 -4.16
CA VAL A 151 -13.13 -19.38 -3.21
C VAL A 151 -14.36 -19.57 -2.34
N VAL A 152 -14.14 -19.85 -1.06
CA VAL A 152 -15.19 -20.19 -0.10
C VAL A 152 -15.22 -19.22 1.08
N SER A 153 -16.38 -19.11 1.73
CA SER A 153 -16.50 -18.46 3.04
C SER A 153 -17.39 -19.29 3.97
N GLY A 154 -17.34 -19.02 5.28
CA GLY A 154 -18.09 -19.76 6.28
C GLY A 154 -17.23 -20.78 7.04
N PRO A 155 -17.75 -21.35 8.14
CA PRO A 155 -17.01 -22.29 8.97
C PRO A 155 -16.88 -23.65 8.27
N MET A 156 -15.89 -24.42 8.70
CA MET A 156 -15.61 -25.75 8.18
C MET A 156 -16.86 -26.65 8.22
N GLY A 157 -17.22 -27.25 7.09
CA GLY A 157 -18.42 -28.08 6.91
C GLY A 157 -19.72 -27.31 6.63
N ARG A 158 -19.68 -25.97 6.53
CA ARG A 158 -20.79 -25.10 6.09
C ARG A 158 -20.29 -23.99 5.17
N GLU A 159 -19.36 -24.35 4.30
CA GLU A 159 -18.75 -23.44 3.34
C GLU A 159 -19.77 -23.01 2.27
N LYS A 160 -19.83 -21.71 2.00
CA LYS A 160 -20.49 -21.14 0.83
C LYS A 160 -19.44 -20.95 -0.26
N VAL A 161 -19.64 -21.63 -1.40
CA VAL A 161 -18.81 -21.44 -2.60
C VAL A 161 -19.20 -20.14 -3.29
N HIS A 162 -18.26 -19.21 -3.37
CA HIS A 162 -18.42 -17.95 -4.08
C HIS A 162 -17.95 -18.07 -5.53
N TYR A 163 -16.85 -18.76 -5.78
CA TYR A 163 -16.27 -18.89 -7.11
C TYR A 163 -15.56 -20.24 -7.27
N ILE A 164 -15.56 -20.79 -8.47
CA ILE A 164 -14.78 -21.97 -8.85
C ILE A 164 -13.85 -21.55 -9.97
N ALA A 165 -12.55 -21.75 -9.79
CA ALA A 165 -11.53 -21.37 -10.77
C ALA A 165 -11.49 -22.35 -11.96
N PRO A 166 -10.79 -22.01 -13.07
CA PRO A 166 -10.52 -22.96 -14.14
C PRO A 166 -9.92 -24.27 -13.65
N GLU A 167 -10.26 -25.40 -14.30
CA GLU A 167 -9.66 -26.70 -14.00
C GLU A 167 -8.13 -26.67 -14.19
N ALA A 168 -7.40 -27.45 -13.38
CA ALA A 168 -5.94 -27.56 -13.43
C ALA A 168 -5.39 -27.85 -14.85
N THR A 169 -6.11 -28.66 -15.63
CA THR A 169 -5.77 -29.02 -17.02
C THR A 169 -5.68 -27.80 -17.96
N ARG A 170 -6.35 -26.70 -17.63
CA ARG A 170 -6.32 -25.45 -18.40
C ARG A 170 -5.19 -24.51 -17.98
N LEU A 171 -4.61 -24.68 -16.79
CA LEU A 171 -3.73 -23.69 -16.17
C LEU A 171 -2.51 -23.36 -17.01
N GLU A 172 -1.87 -24.36 -17.64
CA GLU A 172 -0.70 -24.11 -18.48
C GLU A 172 -1.03 -23.19 -19.66
N VAL A 173 -2.17 -23.43 -20.33
CA VAL A 173 -2.61 -22.57 -21.46
C VAL A 173 -3.04 -21.19 -20.97
N GLU A 174 -3.81 -21.11 -19.90
CA GLU A 174 -4.31 -19.84 -19.36
C GLU A 174 -3.17 -18.95 -18.84
N MET A 175 -2.21 -19.53 -18.11
CA MET A 175 -1.06 -18.81 -17.58
C MET A 175 -0.09 -18.38 -18.67
N ASN A 176 0.12 -19.19 -19.71
CA ASN A 176 0.94 -18.79 -20.85
C ASN A 176 0.32 -17.59 -21.60
N ARG A 177 -1.01 -17.59 -21.81
CA ARG A 177 -1.72 -16.44 -22.39
C ARG A 177 -1.60 -15.19 -21.51
N PHE A 178 -1.80 -15.33 -20.20
CA PHE A 178 -1.66 -14.24 -19.24
C PHE A 178 -0.25 -13.64 -19.23
N ILE A 179 0.78 -14.49 -19.11
CA ILE A 179 2.18 -14.08 -19.07
C ILE A 179 2.58 -13.37 -20.37
N GLN A 180 2.17 -13.92 -21.53
CA GLN A 180 2.42 -13.28 -22.82
C GLN A 180 1.78 -11.89 -22.87
N TRP A 181 0.49 -11.77 -22.53
CA TRP A 181 -0.21 -10.49 -22.50
C TRP A 181 0.41 -9.48 -21.52
N PHE A 182 0.83 -9.94 -20.33
CA PHE A 182 1.45 -9.10 -19.31
C PHE A 182 2.72 -8.44 -19.83
N ASN A 183 3.52 -9.19 -20.59
CA ASN A 183 4.79 -8.74 -21.16
C ASN A 183 4.66 -7.94 -22.46
N THR A 184 3.54 -8.05 -23.18
CA THR A 184 3.34 -7.28 -24.42
C THR A 184 3.26 -5.78 -24.14
N ASP A 185 4.06 -4.99 -24.88
CA ASP A 185 3.85 -3.55 -24.95
C ASP A 185 2.67 -3.28 -25.90
N ASN A 186 1.47 -3.27 -25.33
CA ASN A 186 0.26 -2.82 -26.01
C ASN A 186 0.04 -1.36 -25.61
N SER A 187 -0.51 -0.53 -26.50
CA SER A 187 -0.79 0.90 -26.26
C SER A 187 -1.84 1.18 -25.14
N MET A 188 -2.06 0.22 -24.25
CA MET A 188 -2.92 0.29 -23.08
C MET A 188 -2.21 1.06 -21.97
N GLU A 189 -2.94 1.97 -21.32
CA GLU A 189 -2.45 2.65 -20.13
C GLU A 189 -2.07 1.65 -19.03
N LEU A 190 -0.84 1.74 -18.52
CA LEU A 190 -0.28 0.75 -17.61
C LEU A 190 -1.03 0.65 -16.27
N VAL A 191 -1.68 1.73 -15.83
CA VAL A 191 -2.56 1.72 -14.65
C VAL A 191 -3.87 0.95 -14.88
N ILE A 192 -4.39 0.92 -16.11
CA ILE A 192 -5.49 0.03 -16.48
C ILE A 192 -4.96 -1.41 -16.53
N LYS A 193 -3.79 -1.60 -17.13
CA LYS A 193 -3.14 -2.90 -17.22
C LYS A 193 -2.89 -3.53 -15.85
N SER A 194 -2.53 -2.75 -14.82
CA SER A 194 -2.37 -3.26 -13.46
C SER A 194 -3.67 -3.80 -12.86
N GLY A 195 -4.79 -3.08 -13.03
CA GLY A 195 -6.11 -3.51 -12.59
C GLY A 195 -6.60 -4.76 -13.31
N ILE A 196 -6.39 -4.85 -14.63
CA ILE A 196 -6.73 -6.05 -15.41
C ILE A 196 -5.83 -7.23 -15.00
N ALA A 197 -4.53 -7.00 -14.82
CA ALA A 197 -3.59 -8.07 -14.46
C ALA A 197 -3.95 -8.69 -13.11
N HIS A 198 -4.33 -7.87 -12.13
CA HIS A 198 -4.84 -8.32 -10.84
C HIS A 198 -6.05 -9.24 -11.01
N LEU A 199 -7.10 -8.75 -11.67
CA LEU A 199 -8.35 -9.48 -11.85
C LEU A 199 -8.14 -10.78 -12.63
N TRP A 200 -7.37 -10.73 -13.72
CA TRP A 200 -7.12 -11.89 -14.56
C TRP A 200 -6.37 -12.98 -13.78
N PHE A 201 -5.27 -12.63 -13.11
CA PHE A 201 -4.49 -13.62 -12.34
C PHE A 201 -5.32 -14.26 -11.23
N VAL A 202 -6.04 -13.47 -10.43
CA VAL A 202 -6.87 -14.00 -9.33
C VAL A 202 -8.08 -14.80 -9.84
N THR A 203 -8.51 -14.57 -11.09
CA THR A 203 -9.56 -15.37 -11.74
C THR A 203 -9.03 -16.72 -12.23
N ILE A 204 -7.78 -16.80 -12.71
CA ILE A 204 -7.14 -18.09 -13.06
C ILE A 204 -6.89 -18.91 -11.78
N HIS A 205 -6.45 -18.28 -10.70
CA HIS A 205 -6.16 -18.92 -9.41
C HIS A 205 -5.22 -20.14 -9.57
N PRO A 206 -4.00 -19.95 -10.11
CA PRO A 206 -3.16 -21.07 -10.55
C PRO A 206 -2.50 -21.88 -9.44
N PHE A 207 -2.50 -21.40 -8.20
CA PHE A 207 -1.87 -22.07 -7.06
C PHE A 207 -2.90 -22.58 -6.05
N ASP A 208 -2.49 -23.50 -5.17
CA ASP A 208 -3.31 -24.00 -4.06
C ASP A 208 -3.57 -22.92 -2.99
N ASP A 209 -2.61 -22.01 -2.78
CA ASP A 209 -2.73 -20.86 -1.87
C ASP A 209 -1.78 -19.73 -2.34
N GLY A 210 -1.87 -18.53 -1.75
CA GLY A 210 -1.01 -17.39 -2.05
C GLY A 210 -1.43 -16.56 -3.26
N ASN A 211 -2.48 -16.98 -3.99
CA ASN A 211 -2.96 -16.31 -5.21
C ASN A 211 -3.26 -14.82 -5.01
N GLY A 212 -3.90 -14.44 -3.90
CA GLY A 212 -4.22 -13.04 -3.61
C GLY A 212 -2.97 -12.18 -3.39
N ARG A 213 -1.97 -12.70 -2.66
CA ARG A 213 -0.68 -12.02 -2.42
C ARG A 213 0.10 -11.83 -3.72
N ILE A 214 0.14 -12.88 -4.57
CA ILE A 214 0.81 -12.82 -5.87
C ILE A 214 0.05 -11.89 -6.84
N ALA A 215 -1.28 -11.87 -6.84
CA ALA A 215 -2.08 -10.95 -7.66
C ALA A 215 -1.74 -9.48 -7.36
N ARG A 216 -1.60 -9.15 -6.07
CA ARG A 216 -1.20 -7.80 -5.62
C ARG A 216 0.23 -7.48 -6.05
N ALA A 217 1.18 -8.40 -5.88
CA ALA A 217 2.55 -8.24 -6.35
C ALA A 217 2.63 -7.98 -7.88
N ILE A 218 1.85 -8.72 -8.67
CA ILE A 218 1.71 -8.55 -10.12
C ILE A 218 1.17 -7.15 -10.47
N ALA A 219 0.10 -6.73 -9.78
CA ALA A 219 -0.49 -5.40 -9.97
C ALA A 219 0.52 -4.30 -9.62
N ASP A 220 1.23 -4.47 -8.52
CA ASP A 220 2.24 -3.54 -8.04
C ASP A 220 3.45 -3.43 -8.97
N SER A 221 3.82 -4.52 -9.64
CA SER A 221 4.83 -4.53 -10.69
C SER A 221 4.40 -3.67 -11.89
N GLN A 222 3.14 -3.76 -12.32
CA GLN A 222 2.62 -2.90 -13.41
C GLN A 222 2.49 -1.44 -12.98
N LEU A 223 2.12 -1.17 -11.73
CA LEU A 223 2.12 0.20 -11.19
C LEU A 223 3.55 0.78 -11.16
N ALA A 224 4.57 -0.01 -10.78
CA ALA A 224 5.97 0.42 -10.86
C ALA A 224 6.41 0.71 -12.31
N ARG A 225 5.92 -0.08 -13.30
CA ARG A 225 6.09 0.25 -14.72
C ARG A 225 5.39 1.56 -15.11
N ALA A 226 4.19 1.80 -14.61
CA ALA A 226 3.40 3.01 -14.89
C ALA A 226 4.04 4.28 -14.28
N ASP A 227 4.66 4.14 -13.12
CA ASP A 227 5.38 5.22 -12.43
C ASP A 227 6.79 5.43 -12.98
N ARG A 228 7.33 4.43 -13.70
CA ARG A 228 8.70 4.40 -14.22
C ARG A 228 9.76 4.52 -13.13
N THR A 229 9.44 4.06 -11.92
CA THR A 229 10.34 4.07 -10.77
C THR A 229 10.15 2.81 -9.92
N ASN A 230 11.23 2.36 -9.30
CA ASN A 230 11.20 1.32 -8.27
C ASN A 230 10.92 1.91 -6.87
N GLN A 231 10.86 3.23 -6.75
CA GLN A 231 10.52 3.94 -5.52
C GLN A 231 9.03 4.29 -5.54
N ARG A 232 8.19 3.34 -5.16
CA ARG A 232 6.74 3.56 -5.00
C ARG A 232 6.44 3.94 -3.57
N PHE A 233 5.68 5.02 -3.41
CA PHE A 233 5.45 5.66 -2.12
C PHE A 233 4.00 5.59 -1.64
N TYR A 234 3.19 4.71 -2.22
CA TYR A 234 1.81 4.51 -1.83
C TYR A 234 1.49 3.02 -1.71
N SER A 235 0.70 2.65 -0.71
CA SER A 235 0.24 1.28 -0.50
C SER A 235 -1.18 1.10 -1.02
N MET A 236 -1.32 0.32 -2.10
CA MET A 236 -2.62 -0.12 -2.61
C MET A 236 -3.24 -1.13 -1.63
N SER A 237 -2.42 -2.02 -1.07
CA SER A 237 -2.86 -3.06 -0.13
C SER A 237 -3.47 -2.46 1.14
N ALA A 238 -3.00 -1.30 1.61
CA ALA A 238 -3.57 -0.60 2.76
C ALA A 238 -5.03 -0.16 2.53
N GLN A 239 -5.34 0.38 1.34
CA GLN A 239 -6.71 0.81 1.02
C GLN A 239 -7.62 -0.37 0.72
N ILE A 240 -7.10 -1.42 0.05
CA ILE A 240 -7.82 -2.68 -0.11
C ILE A 240 -8.18 -3.27 1.26
N MET A 241 -7.26 -3.24 2.23
CA MET A 241 -7.51 -3.76 3.58
C MET A 241 -8.59 -2.96 4.31
N LYS A 242 -8.61 -1.62 4.21
CA LYS A 242 -9.71 -0.79 4.75
C LYS A 242 -11.07 -1.16 4.15
N SER A 243 -11.09 -1.58 2.89
CA SER A 243 -12.28 -2.02 2.17
C SER A 243 -12.33 -3.54 1.93
N LYS A 244 -11.79 -4.36 2.85
CA LYS A 244 -11.62 -5.82 2.65
C LYS A 244 -12.92 -6.53 2.21
N LYS A 245 -14.06 -6.17 2.83
CA LYS A 245 -15.37 -6.72 2.43
C LYS A 245 -15.78 -6.27 1.02
N GLY A 246 -15.55 -5.01 0.68
CA GLY A 246 -15.83 -4.45 -0.64
C GLY A 246 -14.97 -5.11 -1.72
N TYR A 247 -13.69 -5.38 -1.42
CA TYR A 247 -12.76 -6.06 -2.32
C TYR A 247 -13.25 -7.45 -2.73
N TYR A 248 -13.62 -8.31 -1.76
CA TYR A 248 -14.14 -9.63 -2.09
C TYR A 248 -15.51 -9.56 -2.79
N ALA A 249 -16.36 -8.61 -2.44
CA ALA A 249 -17.65 -8.42 -3.10
C ALA A 249 -17.50 -8.02 -4.58
N ILE A 250 -16.61 -7.07 -4.90
CA ILE A 250 -16.41 -6.64 -6.29
C ILE A 250 -15.70 -7.73 -7.12
N LEU A 251 -14.78 -8.49 -6.52
CA LEU A 251 -14.16 -9.65 -7.18
C LEU A 251 -15.19 -10.72 -7.50
N GLU A 252 -16.02 -11.11 -6.52
CA GLU A 252 -17.08 -12.10 -6.74
C GLU A 252 -18.04 -11.63 -7.84
N SER A 253 -18.41 -10.34 -7.84
CA SER A 253 -19.28 -9.77 -8.87
C SER A 253 -18.64 -9.81 -10.25
N ALA A 254 -17.35 -9.44 -10.37
CA ALA A 254 -16.63 -9.46 -11.64
C ALA A 254 -16.48 -10.91 -12.17
N GLN A 255 -16.12 -11.85 -11.28
CA GLN A 255 -15.92 -13.26 -11.61
C GLN A 255 -17.19 -14.02 -11.97
N LYS A 256 -18.36 -13.53 -11.55
CA LYS A 256 -19.69 -14.03 -11.96
C LYS A 256 -20.32 -13.25 -13.11
N GLY A 257 -19.68 -12.15 -13.53
CA GLY A 257 -20.18 -11.24 -14.55
C GLY A 257 -19.82 -11.68 -15.97
N ASN A 258 -19.85 -10.70 -16.87
CA ASN A 258 -19.37 -10.80 -18.23
C ASN A 258 -17.95 -10.19 -18.33
N LEU A 259 -17.41 -10.11 -19.55
CA LEU A 259 -16.07 -9.54 -19.78
C LEU A 259 -16.02 -8.00 -19.67
N ASP A 260 -17.13 -7.34 -19.29
CA ASP A 260 -17.12 -5.92 -18.94
C ASP A 260 -16.54 -5.74 -17.53
N VAL A 261 -15.35 -5.14 -17.48
CA VAL A 261 -14.63 -4.92 -16.22
C VAL A 261 -14.73 -3.47 -15.74
N SER A 262 -15.65 -2.66 -16.28
CA SER A 262 -15.79 -1.24 -15.93
C SER A 262 -15.98 -1.02 -14.43
N HIS A 263 -16.90 -1.75 -13.79
CA HIS A 263 -17.14 -1.63 -12.35
C HIS A 263 -15.95 -2.05 -11.48
N TRP A 264 -15.22 -3.09 -11.91
CA TRP A 264 -13.98 -3.51 -11.25
C TRP A 264 -12.91 -2.43 -11.35
N LEU A 265 -12.70 -1.88 -12.54
CA LEU A 265 -11.68 -0.85 -12.77
C LEU A 265 -12.02 0.46 -12.06
N VAL A 266 -13.29 0.86 -12.00
CA VAL A 266 -13.74 2.00 -11.17
C VAL A 266 -13.36 1.77 -9.71
N TRP A 267 -13.76 0.64 -9.13
CA TRP A 267 -13.44 0.32 -7.73
C TRP A 267 -11.93 0.28 -7.49
N TYR A 268 -11.16 -0.30 -8.43
CA TYR A 268 -9.70 -0.37 -8.36
C TYR A 268 -9.08 1.03 -8.37
N PHE A 269 -9.51 1.93 -9.26
CA PHE A 269 -8.98 3.28 -9.33
C PHE A 269 -9.39 4.17 -8.16
N GLU A 270 -10.55 3.95 -7.55
CA GLU A 270 -10.90 4.61 -6.29
C GLU A 270 -9.93 4.22 -5.17
N ARG A 271 -9.62 2.92 -5.00
CA ARG A 271 -8.65 2.48 -4.00
C ARG A 271 -7.24 3.01 -4.29
N LEU A 272 -6.85 3.08 -5.57
CA LEU A 272 -5.58 3.66 -5.97
C LEU A 272 -5.52 5.17 -5.71
N THR A 273 -6.60 5.89 -5.97
CA THR A 273 -6.74 7.32 -5.66
C THR A 273 -6.60 7.55 -4.16
N GLU A 274 -7.32 6.78 -3.34
CA GLU A 274 -7.22 6.84 -1.87
C GLU A 274 -5.80 6.53 -1.36
N ALA A 275 -5.07 5.63 -2.04
CA ALA A 275 -3.69 5.30 -1.69
C ALA A 275 -2.76 6.48 -1.95
N LEU A 276 -2.90 7.11 -3.11
CA LEU A 276 -2.12 8.29 -3.49
C LEU A 276 -2.44 9.50 -2.60
N GLU A 277 -3.71 9.73 -2.30
CA GLU A 277 -4.15 10.84 -1.43
C GLU A 277 -3.68 10.65 0.02
N ALA A 278 -3.68 9.41 0.54
CA ALA A 278 -3.14 9.12 1.87
C ALA A 278 -1.64 9.42 1.98
N THR A 279 -0.87 9.08 0.94
CA THR A 279 0.55 9.45 0.87
C THR A 279 0.73 10.96 0.75
N ASP A 280 -0.07 11.63 -0.09
CA ASP A 280 0.00 13.08 -0.28
C ASP A 280 -0.29 13.84 1.03
N GLU A 281 -1.23 13.36 1.84
CA GLU A 281 -1.52 13.92 3.17
C GLU A 281 -0.30 13.77 4.11
N THR A 282 0.30 12.59 4.14
CA THR A 282 1.48 12.30 4.96
C THR A 282 2.67 13.17 4.54
N LEU A 283 2.93 13.27 3.25
CA LEU A 283 3.97 14.14 2.70
C LEU A 283 3.72 15.61 3.00
N SER A 284 2.47 16.06 2.92
CA SER A 284 2.12 17.44 3.24
C SER A 284 2.50 17.81 4.66
N LYS A 285 2.33 16.91 5.64
CA LYS A 285 2.79 17.14 7.02
C LYS A 285 4.31 17.27 7.09
N VAL A 286 5.05 16.42 6.37
CA VAL A 286 6.52 16.49 6.29
C VAL A 286 7.00 17.80 5.67
N PHE A 287 6.41 18.22 4.55
CA PHE A 287 6.77 19.47 3.88
C PHE A 287 6.40 20.70 4.70
N VAL A 288 5.24 20.71 5.36
CA VAL A 288 4.86 21.80 6.28
C VAL A 288 5.89 21.91 7.40
N LYS A 289 6.29 20.79 8.01
CA LYS A 289 7.31 20.76 9.05
C LYS A 289 8.67 21.26 8.55
N ALA A 290 9.11 20.81 7.38
CA ALA A 290 10.37 21.25 6.78
C ALA A 290 10.36 22.76 6.46
N LYS A 291 9.30 23.25 5.80
CA LYS A 291 9.12 24.67 5.46
C LYS A 291 9.02 25.54 6.71
N PHE A 292 8.35 25.06 7.76
CA PHE A 292 8.28 25.74 9.06
C PHE A 292 9.68 25.94 9.64
N TRP A 293 10.50 24.88 9.70
CA TRP A 293 11.85 24.99 10.25
C TRP A 293 12.79 25.81 9.36
N GLU A 294 12.60 25.80 8.04
CA GLU A 294 13.36 26.66 7.13
C GLU A 294 13.05 28.14 7.34
N ILE A 295 11.77 28.51 7.51
CA ILE A 295 11.35 29.88 7.81
C ILE A 295 11.93 30.35 9.16
N HIS A 296 11.94 29.46 10.15
CA HIS A 296 12.38 29.78 11.51
C HIS A 296 13.85 29.44 11.79
N LYS A 297 14.66 29.13 10.77
CA LYS A 297 16.05 28.66 10.95
C LYS A 297 16.96 29.64 11.69
N THR A 298 16.69 30.95 11.59
CA THR A 298 17.43 32.01 12.27
C THR A 298 16.71 32.53 13.51
N THR A 299 15.50 32.04 13.81
CA THR A 299 14.75 32.44 15.00
C THR A 299 15.37 31.78 16.22
N GLN A 300 15.67 32.56 17.27
CA GLN A 300 16.15 31.98 18.53
C GLN A 300 15.00 31.25 19.23
N ILE A 301 15.10 29.93 19.37
CA ILE A 301 14.08 29.09 19.99
C ILE A 301 14.79 28.18 21.00
N ASN A 302 14.33 28.16 22.24
CA ASN A 302 14.95 27.31 23.28
C ASN A 302 14.54 25.84 23.15
N ASP A 303 15.28 24.92 23.78
CA ASP A 303 15.04 23.47 23.66
C ASP A 303 13.61 23.03 24.02
N ARG A 304 12.98 23.69 25.01
CA ARG A 304 11.60 23.37 25.41
C ARG A 304 10.60 23.78 24.34
N GLN A 305 10.81 24.95 23.75
CA GLN A 305 10.02 25.44 22.63
C GLN A 305 10.22 24.57 21.40
N VAL A 306 11.46 24.21 21.05
CA VAL A 306 11.76 23.28 19.95
C VAL A 306 11.04 21.95 20.15
N LYS A 307 11.10 21.39 21.36
CA LYS A 307 10.38 20.14 21.71
C LYS A 307 8.88 20.29 21.48
N MET A 308 8.26 21.35 21.99
CA MET A 308 6.83 21.55 21.87
C MET A 308 6.39 21.84 20.44
N ILE A 309 7.15 22.63 19.68
CA ILE A 309 6.91 22.87 18.25
C ILE A 309 6.94 21.54 17.48
N ASN A 310 7.96 20.69 17.72
CA ASN A 310 8.04 19.40 17.05
C ASN A 310 6.88 18.45 17.40
N ILE A 311 6.37 18.51 18.63
CA ILE A 311 5.15 17.79 19.03
C ILE A 311 3.94 18.32 18.27
N LEU A 312 3.78 19.65 18.20
CA LEU A 312 2.65 20.31 17.53
C LEU A 312 2.67 20.15 16.01
N LEU A 313 3.86 20.03 15.41
CA LEU A 313 4.04 19.71 13.98
C LEU A 313 3.85 18.21 13.67
N GLY A 314 3.69 17.36 14.69
CA GLY A 314 3.40 15.93 14.56
C GLY A 314 1.98 15.60 15.03
N ASP A 315 1.81 14.43 15.65
CA ASP A 315 0.50 13.91 16.08
C ASP A 315 0.00 14.49 17.41
N PHE A 316 -0.07 15.82 17.51
CA PHE A 316 -0.61 16.47 18.71
C PHE A 316 -2.14 16.33 18.80
N ILE A 317 -2.60 15.57 19.78
CA ILE A 317 -4.04 15.36 20.01
C ILE A 317 -4.62 16.43 20.93
N GLY A 318 -5.64 17.15 20.48
CA GLY A 318 -6.42 18.11 21.27
C GLY A 318 -5.84 19.53 21.26
N LYS A 319 -6.29 20.39 22.18
CA LYS A 319 -5.90 21.80 22.23
C LYS A 319 -4.66 22.02 23.09
N LEU A 320 -3.80 22.96 22.69
CA LEU A 320 -2.65 23.37 23.50
C LEU A 320 -3.04 24.50 24.43
N HIS A 321 -2.84 24.31 25.73
CA HIS A 321 -2.98 25.34 26.75
C HIS A 321 -1.78 25.30 27.71
N SER A 322 -1.58 26.36 28.49
CA SER A 322 -0.38 26.53 29.33
C SER A 322 -0.10 25.35 30.28
N SER A 323 -1.15 24.73 30.83
CA SER A 323 -1.00 23.57 31.73
C SER A 323 -0.63 22.27 31.00
N LYS A 324 -1.00 22.12 29.72
CA LYS A 324 -0.57 20.99 28.90
C LYS A 324 0.89 21.13 28.50
N TRP A 325 1.31 22.34 28.10
CA TRP A 325 2.72 22.67 27.88
C TRP A 325 3.56 22.34 29.11
N ALA A 326 3.18 22.87 30.28
CA ALA A 326 3.87 22.65 31.55
C ALA A 326 4.07 21.15 31.87
N LYS A 327 3.04 20.33 31.66
CA LYS A 327 3.11 18.87 31.86
C LYS A 327 4.06 18.20 30.87
N MET A 328 4.00 18.55 29.58
CA MET A 328 4.81 17.92 28.53
C MET A 328 6.29 18.32 28.57
N THR A 329 6.60 19.53 29.06
CA THR A 329 7.97 20.01 29.24
C THR A 329 8.49 19.86 30.67
N LYS A 330 7.66 19.38 31.61
CA LYS A 330 8.00 19.19 33.03
C LYS A 330 8.48 20.47 33.72
N VAL A 331 7.80 21.59 33.48
CA VAL A 331 8.12 22.91 34.08
C VAL A 331 6.93 23.51 34.82
N HIS A 332 7.15 24.55 35.63
CA HIS A 332 6.07 25.31 36.25
C HIS A 332 5.20 26.02 35.21
N ARG A 333 3.91 26.23 35.52
CA ARG A 333 2.95 26.85 34.60
C ARG A 333 3.38 28.27 34.16
N ASP A 334 4.06 29.00 35.02
CA ASP A 334 4.57 30.34 34.70
C ASP A 334 5.70 30.30 33.66
N THR A 335 6.61 29.32 33.77
CA THR A 335 7.65 29.10 32.76
C THR A 335 7.03 28.72 31.41
N ALA A 336 6.02 27.84 31.42
CA ALA A 336 5.27 27.49 30.21
C ALA A 336 4.58 28.71 29.58
N ARG A 337 4.01 29.60 30.40
CA ARG A 337 3.38 30.84 29.90
C ARG A 337 4.41 31.78 29.27
N ARG A 338 5.61 31.91 29.84
CA ARG A 338 6.71 32.68 29.24
C ARG A 338 7.17 32.08 27.92
N ASP A 339 7.35 30.75 27.86
CA ASP A 339 7.73 30.06 26.62
C ASP A 339 6.69 30.30 25.51
N ILE A 340 5.39 30.21 25.84
CA ILE A 340 4.30 30.45 24.89
C ILE A 340 4.25 31.91 24.44
N GLN A 341 4.35 32.85 25.38
CA GLN A 341 4.30 34.29 25.08
C GLN A 341 5.44 34.71 24.15
N ASP A 342 6.66 34.23 24.41
CA ASP A 342 7.81 34.47 23.54
C ASP A 342 7.61 33.89 22.12
N LEU A 343 6.96 32.72 21.99
CA LEU A 343 6.61 32.18 20.67
C LEU A 343 5.50 32.97 19.96
N ILE A 344 4.56 33.57 20.70
CA ILE A 344 3.55 34.47 20.13
C ILE A 344 4.21 35.76 19.63
N GLU A 345 5.13 36.34 20.40
CA GLU A 345 5.90 37.53 20.00
C GLU A 345 6.75 37.28 18.76
N LYS A 346 7.25 36.04 18.58
CA LYS A 346 7.98 35.58 17.39
C LYS A 346 7.06 35.20 16.21
N GLY A 347 5.75 35.31 16.37
CA GLY A 347 4.77 34.94 15.33
C GLY A 347 4.71 33.43 15.04
N ILE A 348 5.25 32.58 15.93
CA ILE A 348 5.24 31.12 15.79
C ILE A 348 3.92 30.53 16.30
N LEU A 349 3.38 31.08 17.39
CA LEU A 349 2.08 30.70 17.94
C LEU A 349 1.08 31.85 17.81
N SER A 350 -0.20 31.51 17.79
CA SER A 350 -1.31 32.45 17.96
C SER A 350 -2.35 31.90 18.93
N ASP A 351 -3.16 32.79 19.51
CA ASP A 351 -4.38 32.39 20.22
C ASP A 351 -5.35 31.80 19.20
N SER A 352 -5.93 30.63 19.51
CA SER A 352 -6.90 29.99 18.61
C SER A 352 -8.22 30.75 18.53
N GLY A 353 -8.46 31.71 19.43
CA GLY A 353 -9.69 32.51 19.51
C GLY A 353 -10.92 31.71 19.96
N GLU A 354 -10.75 30.41 20.21
CA GLU A 354 -11.83 29.54 20.68
C GLU A 354 -12.07 29.78 22.18
N GLY A 355 -13.21 30.40 22.50
CA GLY A 355 -13.60 30.73 23.87
C GLY A 355 -13.69 29.52 24.81
N GLY A 356 -13.40 29.74 26.10
CA GLY A 356 -13.46 28.72 27.15
C GLY A 356 -12.77 29.13 28.46
N ARG A 357 -12.66 28.22 29.43
CA ARG A 357 -11.98 28.45 30.73
C ARG A 357 -10.46 28.64 30.62
N SER A 358 -9.85 28.39 29.46
CA SER A 358 -8.40 28.47 29.25
C SER A 358 -8.11 28.91 27.81
N THR A 359 -7.16 29.83 27.64
CA THR A 359 -6.63 30.23 26.33
C THR A 359 -5.96 29.04 25.65
N ASN A 360 -6.32 28.81 24.40
CA ASN A 360 -5.76 27.76 23.56
C ASN A 360 -4.85 28.38 22.51
N TYR A 361 -3.80 27.67 22.13
CA TYR A 361 -2.79 28.15 21.21
C TYR A 361 -2.65 27.20 20.02
N ILE A 362 -2.37 27.77 18.84
CA ILE A 362 -2.11 27.03 17.60
C ILE A 362 -0.81 27.50 16.96
N LEU A 363 -0.16 26.62 16.19
CA LEU A 363 0.97 27.00 15.36
C LEU A 363 0.51 27.82 14.16
N ASN A 364 1.26 28.86 13.84
CA ASN A 364 1.13 29.57 12.58
C ASN A 364 1.88 28.76 11.51
N LEU A 365 1.15 27.91 10.78
CA LEU A 365 1.73 27.04 9.76
C LEU A 365 1.95 27.79 8.45
N PRO A 366 3.04 27.51 7.72
CA PRO A 366 3.23 28.07 6.39
C PRO A 366 2.20 27.50 5.42
N THR A 367 1.67 28.35 4.54
CA THR A 367 0.88 27.91 3.38
C THR A 367 1.83 27.21 2.41
N LEU A 368 1.50 25.99 1.95
CA LEU A 368 2.36 25.25 1.03
C LEU A 368 2.38 25.88 -0.36
#